data_AF-X1BH70-F1
#
_entry.id   AF-X1BH70-F1
#
_cell.length_a   1.000
_cell.length_b   1.000
_cell.length_c   1.000
_cell.angle_alpha   90.00
_cell.angle_beta   90.00
_cell.angle_gamma   90.00
#
_symmetry.space_group_name_H-M   'P 1'
#
loop_
_entity.id
_entity.type
_entity.pdbx_description
1 polymer ?
#
loop_
_entity_poly.entity_id
_entity_poly.type
_entity_poly.pdbx_seq_one_letter_code
_entity_poly.pdbx_strand_id
1 'polypeptide(L)'
;TKGYTGHAMGAGIEEAVTIKSMEKGKIPPIANLNRIDPNYKKFNFSKGSNERKKYALRFAAGFGSQLAFVLFRLVSYNNRLGKIEYERWLQKIGGSMTNLFDDGRILKMKTERTKLVQTTTVSLKSKAIIQRSDTIEIINEIKQIIALKSGYDPIDIEETYDLEEDLGIDTVKQAEIFGEIREKWNLEVDDSFNMADYRTINDIVQMLNEFLDSDTTSNTVVFSPDNKQLEEKLIQIISEKTGYDTEDIDVKFDLEEDLGIDTVKQAEIFGEIRNYLKIPEDTEIDLAELKSIRDIIQKIQ
;
A
#
# COMPACT_ATOMS: atom_id res chain seq x y z
N THR A 1 -12.54 -24.28 -5.41
CA THR A 1 -11.70 -23.16 -5.88
C THR A 1 -10.42 -23.68 -6.48
N LYS A 2 -9.53 -24.35 -5.72
CA LYS A 2 -8.23 -24.83 -6.20
C LYS A 2 -8.25 -25.63 -7.51
N GLY A 3 -9.25 -26.51 -7.72
CA GLY A 3 -9.37 -27.26 -8.98
C GLY A 3 -9.63 -26.39 -10.23
N TYR A 4 -10.11 -25.15 -10.06
CA TYR A 4 -10.29 -24.17 -11.13
C TYR A 4 -9.11 -23.20 -11.27
N THR A 5 -8.48 -22.82 -10.15
CA THR A 5 -7.55 -21.68 -10.10
C THR A 5 -6.12 -22.04 -9.72
N GLY A 6 -5.84 -23.32 -9.42
CA GLY A 6 -4.57 -23.72 -8.82
C GLY A 6 -4.45 -23.26 -7.37
N HIS A 7 -3.22 -23.30 -6.83
CA HIS A 7 -2.92 -22.84 -5.47
C HIS A 7 -2.12 -21.54 -5.51
N ALA A 8 -2.73 -20.44 -5.08
CA ALA A 8 -2.12 -19.11 -5.09
C ALA A 8 -1.29 -18.80 -3.81
N MET A 9 -0.68 -19.84 -3.23
CA MET A 9 0.11 -19.75 -1.99
C MET A 9 -0.66 -19.02 -0.87
N GLY A 10 -0.15 -17.88 -0.37
CA GLY A 10 -0.76 -17.10 0.70
C GLY A 10 -2.02 -16.34 0.31
N ALA A 11 -2.27 -16.11 -0.99
CA ALA A 11 -3.48 -15.45 -1.47
C ALA A 11 -4.60 -16.48 -1.70
N GLY A 12 -5.76 -16.27 -1.04
CA GLY A 12 -6.94 -17.11 -1.18
C GLY A 12 -8.10 -16.36 -1.83
N ILE A 13 -8.83 -17.01 -2.73
CA ILE A 13 -10.11 -16.49 -3.28
C ILE A 13 -11.33 -17.20 -2.68
N GLU A 14 -11.09 -18.17 -1.79
CA GLU A 14 -12.10 -19.03 -1.17
C GLU A 14 -13.17 -18.23 -0.43
N GLU A 15 -12.79 -17.19 0.31
CA GLU A 15 -13.71 -16.31 1.03
C GLU A 15 -14.63 -15.57 0.06
N ALA A 16 -14.05 -14.94 -0.97
CA ALA A 16 -14.81 -14.20 -1.97
C ALA A 16 -15.81 -15.10 -2.71
N VAL A 17 -15.36 -16.29 -3.14
CA VAL A 17 -16.21 -17.29 -3.77
C VAL A 17 -17.31 -17.77 -2.81
N THR A 18 -17.00 -17.98 -1.53
CA THR A 18 -17.97 -18.40 -0.51
C THR A 18 -19.04 -17.34 -0.32
N ILE A 19 -18.64 -16.08 -0.10
CA ILE A 19 -19.55 -14.95 0.09
C ILE A 19 -20.44 -14.78 -1.15
N LYS A 20 -19.87 -14.83 -2.35
CA LYS A 20 -20.65 -14.71 -3.60
C LYS A 20 -21.57 -15.90 -3.83
N SER A 21 -21.16 -17.11 -3.46
CA SER A 21 -22.02 -18.29 -3.51
C SER A 21 -23.23 -18.14 -2.58
N MET A 22 -23.01 -17.61 -1.37
CA MET A 22 -24.07 -17.33 -0.40
C MET A 22 -24.97 -16.16 -0.84
N GLU A 23 -24.42 -15.12 -1.46
CA GLU A 23 -25.15 -13.95 -1.99
C GLU A 23 -25.98 -14.29 -3.24
N LYS A 24 -25.48 -15.15 -4.13
CA LYS A 24 -26.21 -15.56 -5.34
C LYS A 24 -27.06 -16.81 -5.15
N GLY A 25 -26.86 -17.54 -4.06
CA GLY A 25 -27.49 -18.84 -3.85
C GLY A 25 -27.05 -19.86 -4.90
N LYS A 26 -25.80 -19.76 -5.36
CA LYS A 26 -25.22 -20.63 -6.38
C LYS A 26 -23.92 -21.21 -5.86
N ILE A 27 -23.89 -22.50 -5.62
CA ILE A 27 -22.69 -23.20 -5.16
C ILE A 27 -22.03 -23.83 -6.39
N PRO A 28 -20.74 -23.57 -6.65
CA PRO A 28 -20.05 -24.20 -7.76
C PRO A 28 -19.79 -25.69 -7.51
N PRO A 29 -19.76 -26.53 -8.57
CA PRO A 29 -19.27 -27.89 -8.47
C PRO A 29 -17.77 -27.91 -8.17
N ILE A 30 -17.28 -28.99 -7.57
CA ILE A 30 -15.84 -29.21 -7.43
C ILE A 30 -15.25 -29.55 -8.80
N ALA A 31 -14.32 -28.73 -9.28
CA ALA A 31 -13.59 -29.00 -10.52
C ALA A 31 -12.84 -30.34 -10.46
N ASN A 32 -12.82 -31.04 -11.60
CA ASN A 32 -12.05 -32.27 -11.81
C ASN A 32 -12.37 -33.41 -10.82
N LEU A 33 -13.55 -33.41 -10.19
CA LEU A 33 -13.99 -34.46 -9.27
C LEU A 33 -14.50 -35.70 -10.03
N ASN A 34 -13.60 -36.40 -10.72
CA ASN A 34 -13.95 -37.58 -11.53
C ASN A 34 -13.91 -38.89 -10.70
N ARG A 35 -13.11 -38.91 -9.63
CA ARG A 35 -12.95 -40.07 -8.76
C ARG A 35 -12.85 -39.61 -7.31
N ILE A 36 -13.66 -40.21 -6.44
CA ILE A 36 -13.66 -39.95 -5.00
C ILE A 36 -12.92 -41.11 -4.32
N ASP A 37 -11.96 -40.79 -3.46
CA ASP A 37 -11.26 -41.78 -2.64
C ASP A 37 -12.26 -42.53 -1.74
N PRO A 38 -12.17 -43.87 -1.64
CA PRO A 38 -13.03 -44.68 -0.76
C PRO A 38 -13.15 -44.15 0.67
N ASN A 39 -12.07 -43.60 1.24
CA ASN A 39 -12.04 -43.08 2.61
C ASN A 39 -12.94 -41.85 2.81
N TYR A 40 -13.23 -41.11 1.73
CA TYR A 40 -14.02 -39.89 1.77
C TYR A 40 -15.44 -40.06 1.22
N LYS A 41 -15.84 -41.26 0.79
CA LYS A 41 -17.18 -41.53 0.22
C LYS A 41 -18.35 -41.12 1.11
N LYS A 42 -18.16 -41.06 2.43
CA LYS A 42 -19.18 -40.64 3.39
C LYS A 42 -19.53 -39.15 3.33
N PHE A 43 -18.69 -38.33 2.69
CA PHE A 43 -18.89 -36.89 2.64
C PHE A 43 -19.70 -36.44 1.42
N ASN A 44 -20.46 -35.37 1.60
CA ASN A 44 -21.24 -34.75 0.55
C ASN A 44 -20.39 -33.74 -0.22
N PHE A 45 -19.93 -34.14 -1.40
CA PHE A 45 -19.18 -33.26 -2.31
C PHE A 45 -20.13 -32.44 -3.18
N SER A 46 -19.80 -31.15 -3.38
CA SER A 46 -20.61 -30.27 -4.23
C SER A 46 -20.54 -30.71 -5.70
N LYS A 47 -21.71 -31.02 -6.26
CA LYS A 47 -21.93 -31.22 -7.71
C LYS A 47 -22.45 -29.96 -8.41
N GLY A 48 -22.41 -28.83 -7.71
CA GLY A 48 -23.09 -27.60 -8.11
C GLY A 48 -24.53 -27.58 -7.63
N SER A 49 -25.02 -26.42 -7.19
CA SER A 49 -26.43 -26.25 -6.81
C SER A 49 -26.87 -24.79 -6.91
N ASN A 50 -28.18 -24.58 -7.06
CA ASN A 50 -28.82 -23.27 -6.97
C ASN A 50 -29.47 -23.07 -5.59
N GLU A 51 -28.89 -23.67 -4.56
CA GLU A 51 -29.37 -23.58 -3.19
C GLU A 51 -28.59 -22.52 -2.40
N ARG A 52 -29.31 -21.75 -1.59
CA ARG A 52 -28.73 -20.74 -0.71
C ARG A 52 -28.47 -21.31 0.67
N LYS A 53 -27.21 -21.34 1.10
CA LYS A 53 -26.82 -21.78 2.45
C LYS A 53 -26.79 -20.61 3.41
N LYS A 54 -27.33 -20.83 4.61
CA LYS A 54 -27.34 -19.84 5.70
C LYS A 54 -25.96 -19.69 6.35
N TYR A 55 -25.18 -20.76 6.37
CA TYR A 55 -23.85 -20.78 6.97
C TYR A 55 -22.84 -21.39 6.00
N ALA A 56 -21.61 -20.90 6.07
CA ALA A 56 -20.46 -21.50 5.41
C ALA A 56 -19.25 -21.43 6.33
N LEU A 57 -18.48 -22.51 6.41
CA LEU A 57 -17.24 -22.57 7.16
C LEU A 57 -16.10 -22.73 6.16
N ARG A 58 -15.12 -21.82 6.22
CA ARG A 58 -13.86 -21.91 5.51
C ARG A 58 -12.80 -22.41 6.47
N PHE A 59 -12.03 -23.38 6.03
CA PHE A 59 -10.84 -23.87 6.72
C PHE A 59 -9.65 -23.73 5.78
N ALA A 60 -8.54 -23.21 6.31
CA ALA A 60 -7.25 -23.24 5.64
C ALA A 60 -6.15 -23.67 6.60
N ALA A 61 -5.14 -24.30 6.01
CA ALA A 61 -3.92 -24.70 6.66
C ALA A 61 -2.74 -24.22 5.81
N GLY A 62 -1.73 -23.67 6.47
CA GLY A 62 -0.45 -23.23 5.90
C GLY A 62 0.73 -23.95 6.54
N PHE A 63 1.94 -23.64 6.06
CA PHE A 63 3.17 -24.14 6.66
C PHE A 63 3.35 -23.60 8.09
N GLY A 64 4.17 -24.29 8.91
CA GLY A 64 4.41 -23.87 10.29
C GLY A 64 3.20 -24.02 11.22
N SER A 65 2.33 -25.01 10.97
CA SER A 65 1.12 -25.28 11.78
C SER A 65 0.11 -24.12 11.82
N GLN A 66 0.17 -23.22 10.84
CA GLN A 66 -0.81 -22.13 10.72
C GLN A 66 -2.17 -22.68 10.29
N LEU A 67 -3.19 -22.50 11.12
CA LEU A 67 -4.57 -22.92 10.85
C LEU A 67 -5.50 -21.73 10.96
N ALA A 68 -6.39 -21.57 9.98
CA ALA A 68 -7.39 -20.51 9.96
C ALA A 68 -8.79 -21.08 9.73
N PHE A 69 -9.74 -20.69 10.58
CA PHE A 69 -11.15 -21.03 10.45
C PHE A 69 -11.97 -19.75 10.37
N VAL A 70 -12.84 -19.66 9.36
CA VAL A 70 -13.72 -18.49 9.16
C VAL A 70 -15.16 -18.97 8.97
N LEU A 71 -16.06 -18.53 9.85
CA LEU A 71 -17.48 -18.82 9.78
C LEU A 71 -18.25 -17.63 9.23
N PHE A 72 -18.97 -17.85 8.13
CA PHE A 72 -19.87 -16.89 7.53
C PHE A 72 -21.33 -17.24 7.85
N ARG A 73 -22.13 -16.23 8.19
CA ARG A 73 -23.59 -16.32 8.31
C ARG A 73 -24.24 -15.35 7.33
N LEU A 74 -25.11 -15.86 6.47
CA LEU A 74 -25.93 -15.02 5.60
C LEU A 74 -27.00 -14.31 6.45
N VAL A 75 -26.96 -12.98 6.46
CA VAL A 75 -27.95 -12.14 7.15
C VAL A 75 -29.04 -11.67 6.17
N SER A 76 -28.64 -11.18 5.00
CA SER A 76 -29.52 -10.80 3.89
C SER A 76 -28.80 -11.00 2.56
N TYR A 77 -29.57 -11.22 1.49
CA TYR A 77 -29.08 -11.42 0.13
C TYR A 77 -29.81 -10.57 -0.93
N ASN A 78 -30.84 -9.83 -0.52
CA ASN A 78 -31.53 -8.82 -1.32
C ASN A 78 -31.13 -7.44 -0.79
N ASN A 79 -31.85 -6.35 -1.13
CA ASN A 79 -31.60 -5.02 -0.60
C ASN A 79 -31.28 -5.07 0.90
N ARG A 80 -30.01 -4.84 1.23
CA ARG A 80 -29.43 -4.90 2.58
C ARG A 80 -30.10 -3.90 3.52
N LEU A 81 -30.69 -2.86 2.93
CA LEU A 81 -31.40 -1.80 3.62
C LEU A 81 -32.88 -2.17 3.66
N GLY A 82 -33.29 -2.94 4.68
CA GLY A 82 -34.70 -3.01 5.04
C GLY A 82 -35.14 -1.60 5.44
N LYS A 83 -35.77 -0.85 4.52
CA LYS A 83 -36.03 0.60 4.65
C LYS A 83 -36.41 0.97 6.08
N ILE A 84 -37.43 0.32 6.64
CA ILE A 84 -38.00 0.68 7.95
C ILE A 84 -37.04 0.42 9.12
N GLU A 85 -36.39 -0.74 9.18
CA GLU A 85 -35.50 -1.10 10.31
C GLU A 85 -34.19 -0.32 10.24
N TYR A 86 -33.66 -0.14 9.04
CA TYR A 86 -32.46 0.63 8.80
C TYR A 86 -32.71 2.13 9.02
N GLU A 87 -33.84 2.67 8.57
CA GLU A 87 -34.26 4.05 8.85
C GLU A 87 -34.45 4.28 10.36
N ARG A 88 -35.07 3.34 11.10
CA ARG A 88 -35.17 3.45 12.57
C ARG A 88 -33.80 3.43 13.26
N TRP A 89 -32.90 2.56 12.82
CA TRP A 89 -31.53 2.54 13.34
C TRP A 89 -30.79 3.84 13.04
N LEU A 90 -30.91 4.35 11.80
CA LEU A 90 -30.34 5.64 11.39
C LEU A 90 -30.93 6.81 12.18
N GLN A 91 -32.24 6.83 12.42
CA GLN A 91 -32.90 7.83 13.27
C GLN A 91 -32.36 7.76 14.71
N LYS A 92 -32.15 6.55 15.25
CA LYS A 92 -31.62 6.36 16.59
C LYS A 92 -30.19 6.89 16.74
N ILE A 93 -29.32 6.72 15.73
CA ILE A 93 -27.91 7.16 15.80
C ILE A 93 -27.69 8.59 15.30
N GLY A 94 -28.50 9.07 14.36
CA GLY A 94 -28.28 10.31 13.62
C GLY A 94 -29.21 11.47 13.98
N GLY A 95 -30.28 11.22 14.75
CA GLY A 95 -31.21 12.24 15.27
C GLY A 95 -32.03 13.03 14.23
N SER A 96 -31.72 12.91 12.94
CA SER A 96 -32.36 13.66 11.85
C SER A 96 -33.36 12.82 11.06
N MET A 97 -34.53 13.39 10.75
CA MET A 97 -35.56 12.82 9.87
C MET A 97 -35.36 13.19 8.39
N THR A 98 -34.12 13.33 7.93
CA THR A 98 -33.87 13.73 6.54
C THR A 98 -34.27 12.63 5.56
N ASN A 99 -34.83 12.99 4.42
CA ASN A 99 -35.19 12.03 3.37
C ASN A 99 -33.94 11.39 2.78
N LEU A 100 -33.77 10.09 3.00
CA LEU A 100 -32.68 9.29 2.43
C LEU A 100 -33.15 8.62 1.13
N PHE A 101 -32.23 8.44 0.19
CA PHE A 101 -32.49 7.69 -1.04
C PHE A 101 -31.35 6.73 -1.35
N ASP A 102 -31.72 5.61 -1.98
CA ASP A 102 -30.79 4.60 -2.44
C ASP A 102 -30.12 5.07 -3.74
N ASP A 103 -28.78 5.09 -3.77
CA ASP A 103 -27.96 5.26 -4.96
C ASP A 103 -27.04 4.05 -5.13
N GLY A 104 -27.64 2.95 -5.60
CA GLY A 104 -26.97 1.70 -5.91
C GLY A 104 -26.54 0.91 -4.67
N ARG A 105 -25.37 1.24 -4.12
CA ARG A 105 -24.82 0.60 -2.90
C ARG A 105 -24.64 1.59 -1.74
N ILE A 106 -24.97 2.86 -1.97
CA ILE A 106 -24.75 3.95 -1.02
C ILE A 106 -26.10 4.56 -0.69
N LEU A 107 -26.38 4.74 0.61
CA LEU A 107 -27.54 5.52 1.03
C LEU A 107 -27.15 6.99 1.11
N LYS A 108 -27.81 7.84 0.33
CA LYS A 108 -27.53 9.27 0.25
C LYS A 108 -28.63 10.08 0.95
N MET A 109 -28.24 11.20 1.55
CA MET A 109 -29.18 12.15 2.13
C MET A 109 -29.62 13.17 1.09
N LYS A 110 -30.93 13.38 0.95
CA LYS A 110 -31.48 14.44 0.12
C LYS A 110 -31.35 15.76 0.88
N THR A 111 -30.35 16.56 0.52
CA THR A 111 -30.17 17.92 1.02
C THR A 111 -30.45 18.92 -0.10
N GLU A 112 -31.01 20.08 0.24
CA GLU A 112 -30.85 21.24 -0.64
C GLU A 112 -29.38 21.65 -0.59
N ARG A 113 -28.80 22.04 -1.73
CA ARG A 113 -27.43 22.58 -1.77
C ARG A 113 -27.41 23.87 -0.94
N THR A 114 -27.04 23.76 0.33
CA THR A 114 -26.62 24.92 1.12
C THR A 114 -25.38 25.50 0.43
N LYS A 115 -25.33 26.83 0.33
CA LYS A 115 -24.22 27.57 -0.31
C LYS A 115 -22.88 26.95 0.08
N LEU A 116 -22.00 26.77 -0.92
CA LEU A 116 -20.60 26.41 -0.75
C LEU A 116 -20.08 27.12 0.50
N VAL A 117 -19.70 26.35 1.52
CA VAL A 117 -18.93 26.88 2.64
C VAL A 117 -17.70 27.49 1.99
N GLN A 118 -17.57 28.82 2.07
CA GLN A 118 -16.32 29.46 1.72
C GLN A 118 -15.28 28.86 2.63
N THR A 119 -14.36 28.10 2.06
CA THR A 119 -13.21 27.57 2.77
C THR A 119 -12.48 28.78 3.33
N THR A 120 -12.61 29.01 4.64
CA THR A 120 -11.69 29.90 5.33
C THR A 120 -10.32 29.30 5.12
N THR A 121 -9.46 30.00 4.39
CA THR A 121 -8.05 29.64 4.23
C THR A 121 -7.50 29.48 5.64
N VAL A 122 -7.25 28.23 6.04
CA VAL A 122 -6.54 27.96 7.28
C VAL A 122 -5.13 28.47 7.05
N SER A 123 -4.80 29.59 7.69
CA SER A 123 -3.41 30.03 7.81
C SER A 123 -2.64 28.88 8.43
N LEU A 124 -1.67 28.35 7.67
CA LEU A 124 -0.68 27.41 8.16
C LEU A 124 -0.13 27.96 9.47
N LYS A 125 -0.32 27.23 10.57
CA LYS A 125 0.39 27.54 11.81
C LYS A 125 1.88 27.44 11.47
N SER A 126 2.60 28.50 11.77
CA SER A 126 4.04 28.63 11.59
C SER A 126 4.79 27.41 12.12
N LYS A 127 5.74 26.91 11.31
CA LYS A 127 6.80 25.94 11.67
C LYS A 127 7.33 26.31 13.06
N ALA A 128 7.03 25.50 14.07
CA ALA A 128 7.77 25.53 15.32
C ALA A 128 9.12 24.88 15.02
N ILE A 129 10.19 25.64 15.20
CA ILE A 129 11.57 25.18 15.06
C ILE A 129 11.82 24.25 16.25
N ILE A 130 11.97 22.96 15.97
CA ILE A 130 12.28 21.93 16.98
C ILE A 130 13.80 21.97 17.23
N GLN A 131 14.20 22.22 18.48
CA GLN A 131 15.60 22.33 18.92
C GLN A 131 15.99 21.11 19.74
N ARG A 132 16.82 20.22 19.17
CA ARG A 132 17.88 19.37 19.75
C ARG A 132 17.78 18.82 21.21
N SER A 133 16.62 18.76 21.84
CA SER A 133 16.37 18.04 23.11
C SER A 133 15.49 16.79 22.92
N ASP A 134 15.19 16.42 21.67
CA ASP A 134 13.97 15.69 21.29
C ASP A 134 14.08 14.15 21.31
N THR A 135 15.26 13.55 21.42
CA THR A 135 15.41 12.09 21.24
C THR A 135 14.69 11.29 22.34
N ILE A 136 14.75 11.74 23.60
CA ILE A 136 14.08 11.06 24.73
C ILE A 136 12.55 11.21 24.63
N GLU A 137 12.06 12.35 24.14
CA GLU A 137 10.64 12.56 23.92
C GLU A 137 10.13 11.67 22.77
N ILE A 138 10.84 11.62 21.64
CA ILE A 138 10.51 10.75 20.51
C ILE A 138 10.49 9.27 20.94
N ILE A 139 11.48 8.82 21.71
CA ILE A 139 11.52 7.45 22.25
C ILE A 139 10.27 7.16 23.10
N ASN A 140 9.91 8.06 24.02
CA ASN A 140 8.74 7.88 24.88
C ASN A 140 7.44 7.84 24.07
N GLU A 141 7.35 8.66 23.03
CA GLU A 141 6.18 8.66 22.15
C GLU A 141 6.08 7.37 21.32
N ILE A 142 7.19 6.87 20.77
CA ILE A 142 7.21 5.58 20.06
C ILE A 142 6.83 4.44 21.01
N LYS A 143 7.37 4.41 22.23
CA LYS A 143 6.96 3.43 23.26
C LYS A 143 5.46 3.47 23.53
N GLN A 144 4.86 4.66 23.60
CA GLN A 144 3.41 4.80 23.78
C GLN A 144 2.62 4.27 22.57
N ILE A 145 3.07 4.54 21.34
CA ILE A 145 2.43 4.02 20.12
C ILE A 145 2.50 2.48 20.11
N ILE A 146 3.67 1.91 20.37
CA ILE A 146 3.86 0.45 20.43
C ILE A 146 2.99 -0.15 21.53
N ALA A 147 2.98 0.41 22.73
CA ALA A 147 2.16 -0.03 23.85
C ALA A 147 0.66 -0.02 23.51
N LEU A 148 0.16 1.06 22.89
CA LEU A 148 -1.25 1.18 22.49
C LEU A 148 -1.66 0.10 21.48
N LYS A 149 -0.74 -0.29 20.59
CA LYS A 149 -0.98 -1.26 19.50
C LYS A 149 -0.82 -2.71 19.94
N SER A 150 0.16 -2.98 20.78
CA SER A 150 0.53 -4.32 21.24
C SER A 150 -0.14 -4.74 22.55
N GLY A 151 -0.51 -3.78 23.39
CA GLY A 151 -1.02 -4.02 24.74
C GLY A 151 0.05 -4.18 25.82
N TYR A 152 1.34 -4.02 25.48
CA TYR A 152 2.42 -3.91 26.47
C TYR A 152 2.33 -2.61 27.28
N ASP A 153 2.83 -2.61 28.51
CA ASP A 153 3.03 -1.38 29.27
C ASP A 153 4.26 -0.63 28.72
N PRO A 154 4.22 0.70 28.50
CA PRO A 154 5.37 1.46 28.05
C PRO A 154 6.65 1.25 28.87
N ILE A 155 6.53 0.87 30.16
CA ILE A 155 7.68 0.61 31.02
C ILE A 155 8.37 -0.74 30.74
N ASP A 156 7.65 -1.69 30.15
CA ASP A 156 8.15 -3.03 29.83
C ASP A 156 8.81 -3.10 28.43
N ILE A 157 8.88 -1.97 27.72
CA ILE A 157 9.43 -1.85 26.37
C ILE A 157 10.81 -1.17 26.44
N GLU A 158 11.86 -1.93 26.13
CA GLU A 158 13.22 -1.41 26.00
C GLU A 158 13.50 -0.92 24.57
N GLU A 159 14.39 0.07 24.43
CA GLU A 159 14.74 0.67 23.14
C GLU A 159 15.48 -0.27 22.20
N THR A 160 16.18 -1.26 22.76
CA THR A 160 17.01 -2.23 22.05
C THR A 160 16.27 -3.52 21.70
N TYR A 161 15.02 -3.68 22.16
CA TYR A 161 14.24 -4.87 21.86
C TYR A 161 13.87 -4.91 20.38
N ASP A 162 14.04 -6.08 19.79
CA ASP A 162 13.55 -6.38 18.45
C ASP A 162 12.02 -6.47 18.47
N LEU A 163 11.37 -5.73 17.58
CA LEU A 163 9.91 -5.69 17.48
C LEU A 163 9.32 -7.07 17.20
N GLU A 164 9.97 -7.92 16.40
CA GLU A 164 9.49 -9.27 16.07
C GLU A 164 10.01 -10.31 17.06
N GLU A 165 11.32 -10.32 17.35
CA GLU A 165 11.94 -11.40 18.11
C GLU A 165 11.72 -11.27 19.63
N ASP A 166 11.84 -10.06 20.19
CA ASP A 166 11.72 -9.84 21.65
C ASP A 166 10.29 -9.47 22.05
N LEU A 167 9.63 -8.60 21.28
CA LEU A 167 8.28 -8.12 21.57
C LEU A 167 7.19 -8.94 20.88
N GLY A 168 7.52 -9.87 19.97
CA GLY A 168 6.55 -10.73 19.31
C GLY A 168 5.53 -9.99 18.43
N ILE A 169 5.86 -8.77 17.99
CA ILE A 169 5.00 -7.92 17.16
C ILE A 169 5.12 -8.38 15.71
N ASP A 170 4.05 -8.96 15.19
CA ASP A 170 3.99 -9.42 13.80
C ASP A 170 4.08 -8.27 12.78
N THR A 171 4.39 -8.62 11.53
CA THR A 171 4.56 -7.66 10.44
C THR A 171 3.30 -6.83 10.12
N VAL A 172 2.10 -7.35 10.45
CA VAL A 172 0.85 -6.60 10.29
C VAL A 172 0.75 -5.48 11.32
N LYS A 173 1.09 -5.78 12.58
CA LYS A 173 1.10 -4.82 13.68
C LYS A 173 2.22 -3.81 13.54
N GLN A 174 3.39 -4.22 13.05
CA GLN A 174 4.47 -3.31 12.67
C GLN A 174 3.99 -2.29 11.63
N ALA A 175 3.31 -2.72 10.57
CA ALA A 175 2.77 -1.81 9.56
C ALA A 175 1.79 -0.78 10.15
N GLU A 176 0.94 -1.18 11.09
CA GLU A 176 0.04 -0.25 11.81
C GLU A 176 0.82 0.78 12.66
N ILE A 177 1.87 0.35 13.36
CA ILE A 177 2.73 1.21 14.17
C ILE A 177 3.45 2.23 13.27
N PHE A 178 4.08 1.79 12.19
CA PHE A 178 4.74 2.68 11.22
C PHE A 178 3.75 3.63 10.56
N GLY A 179 2.51 3.22 10.31
CA GLY A 179 1.46 4.10 9.82
C GLY A 179 1.16 5.28 10.76
N GLU A 180 1.02 5.02 12.06
CA GLU A 180 0.81 6.08 13.06
C GLU A 180 2.02 6.99 13.22
N ILE A 181 3.23 6.44 13.15
CA ILE A 181 4.47 7.23 13.19
C ILE A 181 4.53 8.15 11.95
N ARG A 182 4.24 7.63 10.75
CA ARG A 182 4.21 8.44 9.53
C ARG A 182 3.20 9.58 9.60
N GLU A 183 1.99 9.30 10.07
CA GLU A 183 0.95 10.32 10.22
C GLU A 183 1.35 11.40 11.26
N LYS A 184 1.93 10.97 12.39
CA LYS A 184 2.29 11.89 13.48
C LYS A 184 3.44 12.82 13.13
N TRP A 185 4.46 12.32 12.43
CA TRP A 185 5.62 13.10 11.99
C TRP A 185 5.53 13.60 10.54
N ASN A 186 4.38 13.42 9.89
CA ASN A 186 4.10 13.83 8.50
C ASN A 186 5.20 13.36 7.52
N LEU A 187 5.57 12.09 7.64
CA LEU A 187 6.55 11.45 6.75
C LEU A 187 5.90 11.14 5.39
N GLU A 188 6.60 11.46 4.31
CA GLU A 188 6.13 11.11 2.96
C GLU A 188 6.21 9.61 2.69
N VAL A 189 5.39 9.14 1.75
CA VAL A 189 5.36 7.71 1.37
C VAL A 189 6.53 7.46 0.43
N ASP A 190 7.62 6.93 0.98
CA ASP A 190 8.77 6.46 0.22
C ASP A 190 8.58 4.99 -0.18
N ASP A 191 8.63 4.71 -1.49
CA ASP A 191 8.55 3.36 -2.08
C ASP A 191 9.81 2.50 -1.78
N SER A 192 10.90 3.13 -1.33
CA SER A 192 12.11 2.44 -0.87
C SER A 192 12.06 1.99 0.59
N PHE A 193 11.03 2.42 1.33
CA PHE A 193 10.89 2.06 2.74
C PHE A 193 10.65 0.57 2.93
N ASN A 194 11.55 -0.07 3.67
CA ASN A 194 11.44 -1.47 4.05
C ASN A 194 11.39 -1.60 5.58
N MET A 195 10.31 -2.21 6.10
CA MET A 195 10.13 -2.43 7.53
C MET A 195 11.24 -3.30 8.14
N ALA A 196 11.87 -4.17 7.34
CA ALA A 196 12.91 -5.07 7.81
C ALA A 196 14.20 -4.35 8.24
N ASP A 197 14.38 -3.11 7.80
CA ASP A 197 15.55 -2.28 8.11
C ASP A 197 15.43 -1.58 9.47
N TYR A 198 14.22 -1.59 10.06
CA TYR A 198 13.89 -0.87 11.31
C TYR A 198 13.31 -1.83 12.34
N ARG A 199 14.19 -2.60 12.98
CA ARG A 199 13.78 -3.69 13.88
C ARG A 199 13.63 -3.26 15.33
N THR A 200 14.29 -2.19 15.74
CA THR A 200 14.27 -1.68 17.11
C THR A 200 13.72 -0.25 17.16
N ILE A 201 13.34 0.19 18.35
CA ILE A 201 12.91 1.59 18.57
C ILE A 201 14.06 2.55 18.23
N ASN A 202 15.31 2.16 18.51
CA ASN A 202 16.47 2.97 18.14
C ASN A 202 16.60 3.18 16.62
N ASP A 203 16.32 2.16 15.81
CA ASP A 203 16.39 2.27 14.35
C ASP A 203 15.31 3.23 13.84
N ILE A 204 14.11 3.16 14.41
CA ILE A 204 12.99 4.07 14.08
C ILE A 204 13.33 5.51 14.48
N VAL A 205 13.92 5.70 15.66
CA VAL A 205 14.37 7.02 16.14
C VAL A 205 15.47 7.57 15.24
N GLN A 206 16.41 6.73 14.80
CA GLN A 206 17.46 7.12 13.85
C GLN A 206 16.85 7.57 12.52
N MET A 207 15.92 6.80 11.96
CA MET A 207 15.19 7.17 10.74
C MET A 207 14.48 8.52 10.87
N LEU A 208 13.80 8.76 11.99
CA LEU A 208 13.13 10.03 12.24
C LEU A 208 14.11 11.19 12.38
N ASN A 209 15.25 10.98 13.02
CA ASN A 209 16.27 12.02 13.13
C ASN A 209 16.89 12.34 11.76
N GLU A 210 17.18 11.34 10.93
CA GLU A 210 17.66 11.53 9.56
C GLU A 210 16.65 12.32 8.71
N PHE A 211 15.36 12.01 8.86
CA PHE A 211 14.28 12.75 8.21
C PHE A 211 14.17 14.21 8.70
N LEU A 212 14.18 14.43 10.02
CA LEU A 212 14.10 15.76 10.61
C LEU A 212 15.34 16.63 10.31
N ASP A 213 16.52 16.00 10.22
CA ASP A 213 17.76 16.68 9.81
C ASP A 213 17.76 17.02 8.31
N SER A 214 17.15 16.17 7.46
CA SER A 214 16.98 16.44 6.03
C SER A 214 16.07 17.63 5.76
N ASP A 215 15.04 17.83 6.59
CA ASP A 215 14.10 18.95 6.49
C ASP A 215 14.65 20.26 7.09
N THR A 216 15.73 20.16 7.89
CA THR A 216 16.42 21.31 8.51
C THR A 216 17.65 21.76 7.71
N THR A 217 18.16 20.91 6.81
CA THR A 217 19.30 21.24 5.95
C THR A 217 18.89 21.33 4.49
N SER A 218 18.15 22.39 4.16
CA SER A 218 18.38 23.11 2.90
C SER A 218 19.79 23.69 2.90
N ASN A 219 20.80 22.83 2.76
CA ASN A 219 22.13 23.20 2.30
C ASN A 219 22.38 22.39 1.03
N THR A 220 22.18 23.07 -0.09
CA THR A 220 22.62 22.69 -1.41
C THR A 220 24.09 22.27 -1.39
N VAL A 221 24.34 20.96 -1.35
CA VAL A 221 25.56 20.41 -1.93
C VAL A 221 25.17 19.82 -3.27
N VAL A 222 25.31 20.63 -4.30
CA VAL A 222 25.19 20.22 -5.71
C VAL A 222 26.26 19.17 -5.96
N PHE A 223 25.87 17.90 -6.03
CA PHE A 223 26.71 16.89 -6.68
C PHE A 223 26.61 17.17 -8.17
N SER A 224 27.62 17.84 -8.73
CA SER A 224 27.76 17.99 -10.18
C SER A 224 28.70 16.87 -10.63
N PRO A 225 28.19 15.69 -11.04
CA PRO A 225 29.04 14.66 -11.62
C PRO A 225 29.67 15.20 -12.90
N ASP A 226 30.92 14.83 -13.18
CA ASP A 226 31.58 15.14 -14.43
C ASP A 226 30.73 14.60 -15.60
N ASN A 227 30.47 15.41 -16.63
CA ASN A 227 29.52 15.06 -17.70
C ASN A 227 29.82 13.70 -18.35
N LYS A 228 31.10 13.31 -18.40
CA LYS A 228 31.53 12.01 -18.91
C LYS A 228 31.02 10.82 -18.07
N GLN A 229 30.95 10.97 -16.75
CA GLN A 229 30.46 9.90 -15.87
C GLN A 229 28.94 9.72 -16.02
N LEU A 230 28.23 10.82 -16.25
CA LEU A 230 26.78 10.77 -16.51
C LEU A 230 26.48 10.19 -17.90
N GLU A 231 27.28 10.54 -18.91
CA GLU A 231 27.21 9.95 -20.26
C GLU A 231 27.42 8.43 -20.22
N GLU A 232 28.51 7.97 -19.58
CA GLU A 232 28.81 6.54 -19.44
C GLU A 232 27.70 5.78 -18.72
N LYS A 233 27.12 6.38 -17.67
CA LYS A 233 26.05 5.75 -16.91
C LYS A 233 24.73 5.67 -17.69
N LEU A 234 24.38 6.72 -18.44
CA LEU A 234 23.19 6.75 -19.27
C LEU A 234 23.30 5.77 -20.45
N ILE A 235 24.48 5.63 -21.06
CA ILE A 235 24.75 4.61 -22.09
C ILE A 235 24.59 3.19 -21.50
N GLN A 236 25.08 2.95 -20.28
CA GLN A 236 24.90 1.67 -19.60
C GLN A 236 23.42 1.35 -19.36
N ILE A 237 22.64 2.31 -18.85
CA ILE A 237 21.21 2.12 -18.57
C ILE A 237 20.43 1.86 -19.86
N ILE A 238 20.73 2.60 -20.94
CA ILE A 238 20.09 2.38 -22.25
C ILE A 238 20.43 0.97 -22.76
N SER A 239 21.69 0.55 -22.69
CA SER A 239 22.12 -0.81 -23.07
C SER A 239 21.37 -1.89 -22.29
N GLU A 240 21.28 -1.78 -20.96
CA GLU A 240 20.57 -2.73 -20.11
C GLU A 240 19.07 -2.81 -20.42
N LYS A 241 18.45 -1.69 -20.83
CA LYS A 241 17.00 -1.59 -21.09
C LYS A 241 16.60 -1.95 -22.52
N THR A 242 17.49 -1.79 -23.49
CA THR A 242 17.21 -1.98 -24.93
C THR A 242 17.90 -3.21 -25.52
N GLY A 243 18.99 -3.67 -24.90
CA GLY A 243 19.83 -4.75 -25.40
C GLY A 243 20.82 -4.34 -26.49
N TYR A 244 20.97 -3.04 -26.80
CA TYR A 244 22.07 -2.55 -27.64
C TYR A 244 23.41 -2.68 -26.91
N ASP A 245 24.48 -2.98 -27.65
CA ASP A 245 25.83 -2.95 -27.08
C ASP A 245 26.24 -1.51 -26.75
N THR A 246 26.99 -1.30 -25.65
CA THR A 246 27.40 0.05 -25.23
C THR A 246 28.28 0.77 -26.26
N GLU A 247 28.89 0.02 -27.19
CA GLU A 247 29.71 0.53 -28.29
C GLU A 247 28.87 1.08 -29.46
N ASP A 248 27.60 0.66 -29.56
CA ASP A 248 26.67 1.01 -30.65
C ASP A 248 25.75 2.19 -30.29
N ILE A 249 25.88 2.77 -29.09
CA ILE A 249 25.04 3.88 -28.61
C ILE A 249 25.84 5.20 -28.65
N ASP A 250 25.44 6.14 -29.53
CA ASP A 250 26.02 7.49 -29.58
C ASP A 250 25.17 8.48 -28.76
N VAL A 251 25.84 9.34 -27.99
CA VAL A 251 25.27 10.49 -27.25
C VAL A 251 24.44 11.44 -28.12
N LYS A 252 24.63 11.44 -29.44
CA LYS A 252 23.89 12.26 -30.40
C LYS A 252 22.65 11.58 -30.98
N PHE A 253 22.47 10.28 -30.75
CA PHE A 253 21.33 9.56 -31.31
C PHE A 253 20.02 10.04 -30.68
N ASP A 254 19.01 10.16 -31.54
CA ASP A 254 17.65 10.42 -31.13
C ASP A 254 17.06 9.17 -30.47
N LEU A 255 16.52 9.33 -29.26
CA LEU A 255 15.99 8.24 -28.47
C LEU A 255 14.84 7.53 -29.19
N GLU A 256 14.00 8.25 -29.94
CA GLU A 256 12.85 7.68 -30.65
C GLU A 256 13.21 7.31 -32.11
N GLU A 257 13.88 8.20 -32.86
CA GLU A 257 14.14 7.99 -34.29
C GLU A 257 15.32 7.04 -34.58
N ASP A 258 16.40 7.12 -33.79
CA ASP A 258 17.61 6.33 -34.03
C ASP A 258 17.65 5.05 -33.18
N LEU A 259 17.20 5.13 -31.92
CA LEU A 259 17.25 3.99 -30.97
C LEU A 259 15.90 3.26 -30.82
N GLY A 260 14.80 3.84 -31.30
CA GLY A 260 13.47 3.22 -31.23
C GLY A 260 12.89 3.10 -29.81
N ILE A 261 13.33 3.96 -28.89
CA ILE A 261 12.95 4.00 -27.48
C ILE A 261 11.66 4.81 -27.35
N ASP A 262 10.57 4.15 -26.99
CA ASP A 262 9.28 4.80 -26.76
C ASP A 262 9.26 5.66 -25.48
N THR A 263 8.24 6.53 -25.34
CA THR A 263 8.11 7.45 -24.20
C THR A 263 7.95 6.75 -22.86
N VAL A 264 7.51 5.48 -22.83
CA VAL A 264 7.41 4.68 -21.60
C VAL A 264 8.81 4.26 -21.15
N LYS A 265 9.64 3.81 -22.10
CA LYS A 265 11.00 3.38 -21.84
C LYS A 265 11.92 4.55 -21.52
N GLN A 266 11.69 5.71 -22.14
CA GLN A 266 12.35 6.97 -21.77
C GLN A 266 12.05 7.36 -20.31
N ALA A 267 10.80 7.21 -19.84
CA ALA A 267 10.44 7.46 -18.44
C ALA A 267 11.17 6.52 -17.46
N GLU A 268 11.31 5.23 -17.82
CA GLU A 268 12.06 4.25 -17.02
C GLU A 268 13.55 4.62 -16.93
N ILE A 269 14.18 4.95 -18.06
CA ILE A 269 15.60 5.35 -18.13
C ILE A 269 15.83 6.63 -17.32
N PHE A 270 14.93 7.61 -17.44
CA PHE A 270 14.99 8.85 -16.68
C PHE A 270 14.83 8.62 -15.17
N GLY A 271 13.89 7.75 -14.77
CA GLY A 271 13.70 7.37 -13.37
C GLY A 271 14.93 6.73 -12.74
N GLU A 272 15.62 5.84 -13.46
CA GLU A 272 16.86 5.23 -12.95
C GLU A 272 18.01 6.25 -12.79
N ILE A 273 18.15 7.20 -13.72
CA ILE A 273 19.13 8.28 -13.60
C ILE A 273 18.79 9.26 -12.49
N ARG A 274 17.50 9.58 -12.35
CA ARG A 274 17.00 10.42 -11.26
C ARG A 274 17.34 9.83 -9.90
N ASN A 275 17.12 8.53 -9.75
CA ASN A 275 17.48 7.78 -8.54
C ASN A 275 18.99 7.77 -8.31
N TYR A 276 19.78 7.58 -9.37
CA TYR A 276 21.24 7.62 -9.28
C TYR A 276 21.76 9.00 -8.82
N LEU A 277 21.15 10.08 -9.30
CA LEU A 277 21.54 11.46 -8.97
C LEU A 277 20.82 12.04 -7.75
N LYS A 278 19.91 11.29 -7.13
CA LYS A 278 19.06 11.72 -6.00
C LYS A 278 18.29 13.03 -6.29
N ILE A 279 17.77 13.17 -7.51
CA ILE A 279 17.00 14.35 -7.91
C ILE A 279 15.55 14.21 -7.41
N PRO A 280 14.98 15.17 -6.67
CA PRO A 280 13.64 15.05 -6.09
C PRO A 280 12.52 14.88 -7.13
N GLU A 281 11.63 13.89 -6.92
CA GLU A 281 10.14 13.87 -7.15
C GLU A 281 9.50 15.00 -7.97
N ASP A 282 9.60 16.21 -7.41
CA ASP A 282 8.76 17.35 -7.81
C ASP A 282 9.31 18.15 -9.00
N THR A 283 10.37 17.67 -9.64
CA THR A 283 10.88 18.29 -10.86
C THR A 283 9.96 17.92 -12.03
N GLU A 284 9.07 18.84 -12.41
CA GLU A 284 8.17 18.70 -13.56
C GLU A 284 9.00 18.64 -14.86
N ILE A 285 9.22 17.44 -15.41
CA ILE A 285 10.03 17.22 -16.62
C ILE A 285 9.14 16.70 -17.73
N ASP A 286 9.01 17.49 -18.79
CA ASP A 286 8.34 17.07 -20.01
C ASP A 286 9.24 16.10 -20.79
N LEU A 287 8.92 14.81 -20.69
CA LEU A 287 9.64 13.74 -21.37
C LEU A 287 9.57 13.88 -22.91
N ALA A 288 8.60 14.62 -23.46
CA ALA A 288 8.47 14.85 -24.90
C ALA A 288 9.53 15.83 -25.45
N GLU A 289 10.20 16.61 -24.60
CA GLU A 289 11.28 17.53 -24.99
C GLU A 289 12.66 16.86 -25.01
N LEU A 290 12.79 15.64 -24.46
CA LEU A 290 14.07 14.93 -24.31
C LEU A 290 14.33 14.04 -25.53
N LYS A 291 14.94 14.61 -26.58
CA LYS A 291 15.17 13.90 -27.85
C LYS A 291 16.45 13.07 -27.87
N SER A 292 17.49 13.49 -27.15
CA SER A 292 18.79 12.83 -27.14
C SER A 292 19.33 12.61 -25.73
N ILE A 293 20.33 11.72 -25.61
CA ILE A 293 21.11 11.50 -24.38
C ILE A 293 21.70 12.83 -23.87
N ARG A 294 22.10 13.72 -24.79
CA ARG A 294 22.59 15.06 -24.47
C ARG A 294 21.53 15.96 -23.85
N ASP A 295 20.29 15.87 -24.30
CA ASP A 295 19.18 16.68 -23.74
C ASP A 295 18.84 16.24 -22.32
N ILE A 296 18.91 14.93 -22.04
CA ILE A 296 18.75 14.38 -20.68
C ILE A 296 19.83 14.95 -19.75
N ILE A 297 21.10 14.93 -20.19
CA ILE A 297 22.22 15.47 -19.41
C ILE A 297 22.06 16.98 -19.17
N GLN A 298 21.66 17.73 -20.19
CA GLN A 298 21.48 19.19 -20.08
C GLN A 298 20.30 19.57 -19.18
N LYS A 299 19.24 18.78 -19.14
CA LYS A 299 18.05 19.04 -18.30
C LYS A 299 18.30 18.72 -16.82
N ILE A 300 19.26 17.85 -16.55
CA ILE A 300 19.64 17.39 -15.20
C ILE A 300 20.60 18.38 -14.49
N GLN A 301 21.29 19.25 -15.25
CA GLN A 301 22.13 20.33 -14.73
C GLN A 301 21.33 21.56 -14.30
#